data_AF-A0A369UMP2-F1
#
_entry.id   AF-A0A369UMP2-F1
#
_cell.length_a   1.000
_cell.length_b   1.000
_cell.length_c   1.000
_cell.angle_alpha   90.00
_cell.angle_beta   90.00
_cell.angle_gamma   90.00
#
_symmetry.space_group_name_H-M   'P 1'
#
loop_
_entity.id
_entity.type
_entity.pdbx_description
1 polymer ?
#
loop_
_entity_poly.entity_id
_entity_poly.type
_entity_poly.pdbx_seq_one_letter_code
_entity_poly.pdbx_strand_id
1 'polypeptide(L)'
;MADKDIYEVLVSWQFMPPMEQSVWATTYVLHAEESDGGVGAADAAVLRLRSVNMTRSFRPEPEYEAARANLHMEAEEFAGWYPIAYRMRHGREPSYREPSGQQISEAYERYGRGLCDYY
;
A
#
# COMPACT_ATOMS: atom_id res chain seq x y z
N MET A 1 33.88 4.70 6.45
CA MET A 1 33.39 5.90 5.74
C MET A 1 32.60 5.46 4.50
N ALA A 2 31.61 4.56 4.69
CA ALA A 2 30.83 3.94 3.60
C ALA A 2 29.35 3.71 3.99
N ASP A 3 28.97 4.03 5.25
CA ASP A 3 27.63 3.76 5.78
C ASP A 3 26.67 4.93 5.50
N LYS A 4 27.17 6.18 5.55
CA LYS A 4 26.35 7.39 5.35
C LYS A 4 25.70 7.47 3.97
N ASP A 5 26.43 7.07 2.93
CA ASP A 5 25.95 7.16 1.54
C ASP A 5 24.77 6.20 1.28
N ILE A 6 24.70 5.07 1.98
CA ILE A 6 23.61 4.10 1.84
C ILE A 6 22.33 4.66 2.48
N TYR A 7 22.42 5.33 3.62
CA TYR A 7 21.27 5.99 4.27
C TYR A 7 20.79 7.21 3.49
N GLU A 8 21.69 8.03 2.92
CA GLU A 8 21.31 9.19 2.09
C GLU A 8 20.58 8.79 0.81
N VAL A 9 21.01 7.70 0.15
CA VAL A 9 20.32 7.20 -1.05
C VAL A 9 18.98 6.56 -0.69
N LEU A 10 18.86 5.94 0.49
CA LEU A 10 17.62 5.31 0.94
C LEU A 10 16.49 6.32 1.20
N VAL A 11 16.78 7.56 1.62
CA VAL A 11 15.76 8.52 2.05
C VAL A 11 15.66 9.74 1.11
N SER A 12 15.97 9.54 -0.17
CA SER A 12 15.78 10.60 -1.17
C SER A 12 14.28 10.79 -1.48
N TRP A 13 13.73 11.94 -1.06
CA TRP A 13 12.31 12.31 -1.17
C TRP A 13 11.68 12.03 -2.55
N GLN A 14 12.42 12.29 -3.63
CA GLN A 14 11.96 12.12 -5.01
C GLN A 14 11.67 10.66 -5.39
N PHE A 15 12.24 9.69 -4.66
CA PHE A 15 12.03 8.26 -4.88
C PHE A 15 11.13 7.62 -3.84
N MET A 16 10.60 8.40 -2.89
CA MET A 16 9.63 7.90 -1.91
C MET A 16 8.25 7.73 -2.56
N PRO A 17 7.56 6.60 -2.35
CA PRO A 17 6.15 6.48 -2.69
C PRO A 17 5.30 7.47 -1.88
N PRO A 18 4.07 7.81 -2.32
CA PRO A 18 3.25 8.84 -1.69
C PRO A 18 3.00 8.65 -0.18
N MET A 19 2.89 7.39 0.27
CA MET A 19 2.74 7.07 1.70
C MET A 19 3.98 7.44 2.51
N GLU A 20 5.19 7.13 1.99
CA GLU A 20 6.44 7.49 2.64
C GLU A 20 6.62 9.02 2.69
N GLN A 21 6.29 9.72 1.60
CA GLN A 21 6.30 11.19 1.57
C GLN A 21 5.35 11.79 2.60
N SER A 22 4.14 11.24 2.73
CA SER A 22 3.14 11.71 3.69
C SER A 22 3.60 11.51 5.14
N VAL A 23 4.17 10.34 5.45
CA VAL A 23 4.71 10.03 6.78
C VAL A 23 5.91 10.91 7.10
N TRP A 24 6.82 11.09 6.14
CA TRP A 24 8.00 11.94 6.31
C TRP A 24 7.58 13.39 6.59
N ALA A 25 6.72 13.98 5.75
CA ALA A 25 6.28 15.36 5.90
C ALA A 25 5.53 15.60 7.21
N THR A 26 4.65 14.67 7.60
CA THR A 26 3.91 14.77 8.85
C THR A 26 4.85 14.72 10.05
N THR A 27 5.80 13.78 10.05
CA THR A 27 6.76 13.62 11.15
C THR A 27 7.70 14.82 11.24
N TYR A 28 8.15 15.33 10.09
CA TYR A 28 8.96 16.54 10.00
C TYR A 28 8.26 17.74 10.66
N VAL A 29 6.99 17.99 10.30
CA VAL A 29 6.22 19.11 10.88
C VAL A 29 6.01 18.93 12.39
N LEU A 30 5.74 17.71 12.85
CA LEU A 30 5.53 17.42 14.28
C LEU A 30 6.79 17.60 15.12
N HIS A 31 7.97 17.55 14.50
CA HIS A 31 9.27 17.65 15.18
C HIS A 31 10.09 18.85 14.70
N ALA A 32 9.45 19.84 14.09
CA ALA A 32 10.11 21.02 13.53
C ALA A 32 10.87 21.87 14.58
N GLU A 33 10.54 21.73 15.86
CA GLU A 33 11.20 22.44 16.98
C GLU A 33 12.45 21.70 17.51
N GLU A 34 12.76 20.50 17.02
CA GLU A 34 13.95 19.75 17.42
C GLU A 34 15.23 20.36 16.83
N SER A 35 16.38 20.01 17.41
CA SER A 35 17.67 20.64 17.07
C SER A 35 18.12 20.43 15.62
N ASP A 36 17.58 19.42 14.94
CA ASP A 36 17.83 19.11 13.53
C ASP A 36 16.66 19.51 12.62
N GLY A 37 15.67 20.23 13.15
CA GLY A 37 14.45 20.61 12.46
C GLY A 37 13.51 19.43 12.17
N GLY A 38 13.66 18.28 12.84
CA GLY A 38 12.78 17.12 12.70
C GLY A 38 13.15 16.18 11.55
N VAL A 39 14.26 16.44 10.84
CA VAL A 39 14.73 15.62 9.70
C VAL A 39 15.07 14.20 10.14
N GLY A 40 15.85 14.04 11.21
CA GLY A 40 16.26 12.72 11.70
C GLY A 40 15.08 11.88 12.19
N ALA A 41 14.08 12.52 12.78
CA ALA A 41 12.85 11.85 13.21
C ALA A 41 11.99 11.42 12.01
N ALA A 42 11.88 12.26 10.98
CA ALA A 42 11.17 11.93 9.74
C ALA A 42 11.83 10.76 8.99
N ASP A 43 13.17 10.77 8.87
CA ASP A 43 13.94 9.68 8.26
C ASP A 43 13.75 8.37 9.04
N ALA A 44 13.82 8.43 10.38
CA ALA A 44 13.59 7.28 11.24
C ALA A 44 12.16 6.72 11.11
N ALA A 45 11.16 7.57 10.95
CA ALA A 45 9.78 7.14 10.74
C ALA A 45 9.59 6.40 9.41
N VAL A 46 10.20 6.89 8.32
CA VAL A 46 10.19 6.19 7.02
C VAL A 46 10.91 4.85 7.10
N LEU A 47 12.06 4.77 7.77
CA LEU A 47 12.77 3.50 7.96
C LEU A 47 11.94 2.49 8.75
N ARG A 48 11.21 2.95 9.78
CA ARG A 48 10.26 2.10 10.53
C ARG A 48 9.06 1.69 9.69
N LEU A 49 8.51 2.59 8.88
CA LEU A 49 7.43 2.27 7.96
C LEU A 49 7.86 1.17 7.00
N ARG A 50 9.06 1.28 6.42
CA ARG A 50 9.62 0.27 5.52
C ARG A 50 9.84 -1.08 6.18
N SER A 51 10.32 -1.10 7.43
CA SER A 51 10.49 -2.37 8.16
C SER A 51 9.16 -3.09 8.42
N VAL A 52 8.07 -2.34 8.63
CA VAL A 52 6.71 -2.89 8.69
C VAL A 52 6.18 -3.26 7.30
N ASN A 53 6.50 -2.48 6.27
CA ASN A 53 6.00 -2.71 4.91
C ASN A 53 6.66 -3.92 4.21
N MET A 54 7.78 -4.46 4.72
CA MET A 54 8.33 -5.73 4.23
C MET A 54 7.34 -6.90 4.36
N THR A 55 6.28 -6.78 5.17
CA THR A 55 5.20 -7.77 5.30
C THR A 55 3.97 -7.47 4.44
N ARG A 56 3.87 -6.30 3.80
CA ARG A 56 2.76 -5.96 2.89
C ARG A 56 3.15 -6.31 1.45
N SER A 57 2.27 -7.06 0.77
CA SER A 57 2.41 -7.31 -0.67
C SER A 57 2.49 -5.98 -1.41
N PHE A 58 3.55 -5.79 -2.20
CA PHE A 58 3.71 -4.63 -3.09
C PHE A 58 2.61 -4.56 -4.17
N ARG A 59 1.86 -5.66 -4.35
CA ARG A 59 0.68 -5.74 -5.22
C ARG A 59 -0.57 -5.79 -4.35
N PRO A 60 -1.30 -4.67 -4.17
CA PRO A 60 -2.57 -4.68 -3.45
C PRO A 60 -3.55 -5.55 -4.21
N GLU A 61 -4.30 -6.43 -3.54
CA GLU A 61 -5.27 -7.36 -4.16
C GLU A 61 -6.26 -6.67 -5.10
N PRO A 62 -6.83 -7.37 -6.11
CA PRO A 62 -7.59 -6.75 -7.19
C PRO A 62 -8.72 -5.83 -6.71
N GLU A 63 -9.40 -6.19 -5.61
CA GLU A 63 -10.47 -5.41 -5.01
C GLU A 63 -10.03 -4.01 -4.55
N TYR A 64 -8.80 -3.88 -4.05
CA TYR A 64 -8.27 -2.59 -3.59
C TYR A 64 -7.88 -1.69 -4.77
N GLU A 65 -7.42 -2.29 -5.88
CA GLU A 65 -7.15 -1.52 -7.10
C GLU A 65 -8.44 -1.00 -7.73
N ALA A 66 -9.48 -1.83 -7.77
CA ALA A 66 -10.80 -1.41 -8.25
C ALA A 66 -11.38 -0.28 -7.38
N ALA A 67 -11.30 -0.42 -6.05
CA ALA A 67 -11.77 0.61 -5.12
C ALA A 67 -10.97 1.91 -5.27
N ARG A 68 -9.65 1.84 -5.35
CA ARG A 68 -8.77 3.01 -5.56
C ARG A 68 -9.00 3.70 -6.90
N ALA A 69 -9.36 2.94 -7.93
CA ALA A 69 -9.74 3.48 -9.24
C ALA A 69 -11.17 4.08 -9.24
N ASN A 70 -11.87 4.03 -8.11
CA ASN A 70 -13.26 4.47 -7.94
C ASN A 70 -14.23 3.82 -8.96
N LEU A 71 -13.90 2.61 -9.42
CA LEU A 71 -14.79 1.82 -10.26
C LEU A 71 -15.96 1.39 -9.40
N HIS A 72 -17.19 1.72 -9.81
CA HIS A 72 -18.41 1.28 -9.15
C HIS A 72 -18.88 -0.02 -9.81
N MET A 73 -18.92 -1.10 -9.04
CA MET A 73 -19.39 -2.42 -9.46
C MET A 73 -20.43 -2.92 -8.47
N GLU A 74 -21.58 -3.34 -9.00
CA GLU A 74 -22.57 -4.05 -8.23
C GLU A 74 -22.07 -5.46 -7.87
N ALA A 75 -22.66 -6.08 -6.85
CA ALA A 75 -22.20 -7.38 -6.33
C ALA A 75 -22.13 -8.48 -7.41
N GLU A 76 -23.08 -8.50 -8.35
CA GLU A 76 -23.12 -9.47 -9.45
C GLU A 76 -21.98 -9.23 -10.46
N GLU A 77 -21.71 -7.96 -10.78
CA GLU A 77 -20.62 -7.57 -11.69
C GLU A 77 -19.27 -7.92 -11.07
N PHE A 78 -19.11 -7.62 -9.77
CA PHE A 78 -17.92 -7.97 -9.01
C PHE A 78 -17.69 -9.48 -8.96
N ALA A 79 -18.75 -10.28 -8.75
CA ALA A 79 -18.66 -11.73 -8.70
C ALA A 79 -18.20 -12.35 -10.03
N GLY A 80 -18.57 -11.75 -11.17
CA GLY A 80 -18.08 -12.16 -12.49
C GLY A 80 -16.65 -11.69 -12.77
N TRP A 81 -16.32 -10.46 -12.38
CA TRP A 81 -15.03 -9.83 -12.66
C TRP A 81 -13.88 -10.36 -11.78
N TYR A 82 -14.12 -10.53 -10.48
CA TYR A 82 -13.08 -10.80 -9.49
C TYR A 82 -12.29 -12.08 -9.76
N PRO A 83 -12.89 -13.24 -10.11
CA PRO A 83 -12.12 -14.45 -10.40
C PRO A 83 -11.17 -14.28 -11.59
N ILE A 84 -11.57 -13.49 -12.60
CA ILE A 84 -10.76 -13.21 -13.79
C ILE A 84 -9.57 -12.32 -13.39
N ALA A 85 -9.83 -11.23 -12.66
CA ALA A 85 -8.78 -10.33 -12.19
C ALA A 85 -7.78 -11.05 -11.26
N TYR A 86 -8.30 -11.87 -10.34
CA TYR A 86 -7.51 -12.69 -9.44
C TYR A 86 -6.65 -13.72 -10.20
N ARG A 87 -7.21 -14.38 -11.23
CA ARG A 87 -6.46 -15.28 -12.13
C ARG A 87 -5.39 -14.55 -12.93
N MET A 88 -5.66 -13.35 -13.43
CA MET A 88 -4.66 -12.57 -14.18
C MET A 88 -3.44 -12.24 -13.31
N ARG A 89 -3.66 -11.99 -12.01
CA ARG A 89 -2.60 -11.67 -11.06
C ARG A 89 -1.85 -12.91 -10.56
N HIS A 90 -2.58 -13.91 -10.07
CA HIS A 90 -1.99 -15.05 -9.35
C HIS A 90 -1.94 -16.33 -10.18
N GLY A 91 -2.54 -16.38 -11.37
CA GLY A 91 -2.67 -17.62 -12.15
C GLY A 91 -1.37 -18.25 -12.63
N ARG A 92 -0.23 -17.53 -12.50
CA ARG A 92 1.12 -18.06 -12.77
C ARG A 92 1.80 -18.64 -11.52
N GLU A 93 1.19 -18.49 -10.34
CA GLU A 93 1.73 -18.97 -9.07
C GLU A 93 1.38 -20.45 -8.87
N PRO A 94 2.32 -21.30 -8.43
CA PRO A 94 2.06 -22.73 -8.19
C PRO A 94 0.98 -23.00 -7.13
N SER A 95 0.78 -22.05 -6.21
CA SER A 95 -0.22 -22.09 -5.14
C SER A 95 -1.60 -21.60 -5.57
N TYR A 96 -1.78 -21.22 -6.84
CA TYR A 96 -3.04 -20.65 -7.32
C TYR A 96 -4.20 -21.63 -7.16
N ARG A 97 -5.27 -21.13 -6.55
CA ARG A 97 -6.58 -21.76 -6.54
C ARG A 97 -7.62 -20.72 -6.94
N GLU A 98 -8.62 -21.16 -7.69
CA GLU A 98 -9.73 -20.31 -8.05
C GLU A 98 -10.50 -19.91 -6.78
N PRO A 99 -10.85 -18.61 -6.61
CA PRO A 99 -11.51 -18.16 -5.40
C PRO A 99 -12.90 -18.78 -5.29
N SER A 100 -13.24 -19.24 -4.08
CA SER A 100 -14.57 -19.75 -3.78
C SER A 100 -15.61 -18.62 -3.69
N GLY A 101 -16.90 -18.95 -3.75
CA GLY A 101 -17.97 -17.96 -3.57
C GLY A 101 -17.86 -17.17 -2.26
N GLN A 102 -17.41 -17.82 -1.19
CA GLN A 102 -17.15 -17.14 0.09
C GLN A 102 -15.99 -16.14 -0.03
N GLN A 103 -14.88 -16.54 -0.67
CA GLN A 103 -13.72 -15.65 -0.87
C GLN A 103 -14.08 -14.44 -1.76
N ILE A 104 -14.96 -14.63 -2.75
CA ILE A 104 -15.49 -13.55 -3.59
C ILE A 104 -16.33 -12.59 -2.74
N SER A 105 -17.22 -13.11 -1.89
CA SER A 105 -18.04 -12.27 -0.98
C SER A 105 -17.16 -11.47 -0.01
N GLU A 106 -16.17 -12.11 0.60
CA GLU A 106 -15.21 -11.44 1.49
C GLU A 106 -14.36 -10.39 0.76
N ALA A 107 -14.04 -10.61 -0.51
CA ALA A 107 -13.37 -9.62 -1.35
C ALA A 107 -14.29 -8.44 -1.71
N TYR A 108 -15.58 -8.68 -1.93
CA TYR A 108 -16.57 -7.61 -2.17
C TYR A 108 -16.76 -6.72 -0.94
N GLU A 109 -16.77 -7.29 0.27
CA GLU A 109 -16.79 -6.50 1.51
C GLU A 109 -15.54 -5.61 1.63
N ARG A 110 -14.36 -6.14 1.31
CA ARG A 110 -13.10 -5.37 1.29
C ARG A 110 -13.13 -4.26 0.25
N TYR A 111 -13.64 -4.54 -0.95
CA TYR A 111 -13.89 -3.55 -2.00
C TYR A 111 -14.78 -2.41 -1.48
N GLY A 112 -15.91 -2.73 -0.86
CA GLY A 112 -16.84 -1.75 -0.30
C GLY A 112 -16.21 -0.88 0.78
N ARG A 113 -15.40 -1.46 1.68
CA ARG A 113 -14.63 -0.69 2.67
C ARG A 113 -13.62 0.24 2.00
N GLY A 114 -12.95 -0.23 0.95
CA GLY A 114 -11.98 0.55 0.18
C GLY A 114 -12.59 1.76 -0.56
N LEU A 115 -13.89 1.75 -0.85
CA LEU A 115 -14.59 2.91 -1.40
C LEU A 115 -14.88 3.99 -0.32
N CYS A 116 -15.07 3.58 0.94
CA CYS A 116 -15.42 4.48 2.04
C CYS A 116 -14.21 5.18 2.68
N ASP A 117 -13.00 4.62 2.57
CA ASP A 117 -11.77 5.19 3.17
C ASP A 117 -11.27 6.49 2.48
N TYR A 118 -12.00 7.00 1.48
CA TYR A 118 -11.67 8.22 0.73
C TYR A 118 -12.57 9.44 1.02
N TYR A 119 -13.44 9.39 2.03
CA TYR A 119 -14.26 10.52 2.51
C TYR A 119 -13.93 10.91 3.94
#